data_AF-A0A2H1V8S6-F1
#
_entry.id   AF-A0A2H1V8S6-F1
#
_cell.length_a   1.000
_cell.length_b   1.000
_cell.length_c   1.000
_cell.angle_alpha   90.00
_cell.angle_beta   90.00
_cell.angle_gamma   90.00
#
_symmetry.space_group_name_H-M   'P 1'
#
loop_
_entity.id
_entity.type
_entity.pdbx_description
1 polymer ?
#
loop_
_entity_poly.entity_id
_entity_poly.type
_entity_poly.pdbx_seq_one_letter_code
_entity_poly.pdbx_strand_id
1 'polypeptide(L)' 'SQLLTFSVYNCDWISRSRQFKSNMRFFVDRANKPLSITGGKMFKLSLDTFTSIINSAYSFFTLLQHFQKEK' A
#
# COMPACT_ATOMS: atom_id res chain seq x y z
N SER A 1 -1.50 6.59 2.04
CA SER A 1 -1.75 8.02 1.72
C SER A 1 -2.71 8.72 2.68
N GLN A 2 -3.10 8.11 3.80
CA GLN A 2 -4.04 8.70 4.78
C GLN A 2 -3.54 10.01 5.42
N LEU A 3 -2.22 10.16 5.58
CA LEU A 3 -1.60 11.37 6.12
C LEU A 3 -1.89 12.61 5.26
N LEU A 4 -1.88 12.48 3.93
CA LEU A 4 -2.16 13.60 3.02
C LEU A 4 -3.62 14.06 3.14
N THR A 5 -4.56 13.12 3.22
CA THR A 5 -5.97 13.42 3.45
C THR A 5 -6.16 14.12 4.80
N PHE A 6 -5.52 13.62 5.86
CA PHE A 6 -5.60 14.22 7.19
C PHE A 6 -5.04 15.64 7.25
N SER A 7 -3.88 15.90 6.64
CA SER A 7 -3.30 17.26 6.58
C SER A 7 -4.19 18.25 5.83
N VAL A 8 -4.88 17.79 4.78
CA VAL A 8 -5.84 18.61 4.04
C VAL A 8 -7.09 18.92 4.87
N TYR A 9 -7.57 17.97 5.68
CA TYR A 9 -8.67 18.23 6.61
C TYR A 9 -8.30 19.20 7.74
N ASN A 10 -7.04 19.20 8.19
CA ASN A 10 -6.53 20.11 9.22
C ASN A 10 -6.19 21.51 8.69
N CYS A 11 -6.23 21.76 7.39
CA CYS A 11 -6.04 23.12 6.88
C CYS A 11 -7.32 23.94 7.11
N ASP A 12 -7.21 25.27 7.22
CA ASP A 12 -8.38 26.13 7.40
C ASP A 12 -9.19 26.29 6.08
N TRP A 13 -9.86 25.21 5.67
CA TRP A 13 -10.59 25.11 4.41
C TRP A 13 -12.01 25.67 4.49
N ILE A 14 -12.51 25.92 5.71
CA ILE A 14 -13.89 26.38 5.96
C ILE A 14 -14.04 27.84 5.54
N SER A 15 -13.07 28.68 5.88
CA SER A 15 -12.98 30.12 5.57
C SER A 15 -12.59 30.42 4.11
N ARG A 16 -12.20 29.40 3.32
CA ARG A 16 -11.73 29.54 1.93
C ARG A 16 -12.86 29.56 0.88
N SER A 17 -12.51 30.04 -0.31
CA SER A 17 -13.39 30.18 -1.47
C SER A 17 -14.02 28.86 -1.95
N ARG A 18 -15.16 28.94 -2.65
CA ARG A 18 -15.85 27.78 -3.22
C ARG A 18 -14.96 26.98 -4.20
N GLN A 19 -14.11 27.68 -4.94
CA GLN A 19 -13.14 27.08 -5.85
C GLN A 19 -12.09 26.26 -5.10
N PHE A 20 -11.60 26.74 -3.96
CA PHE A 20 -10.68 25.99 -3.10
C PHE A 20 -11.32 24.70 -2.59
N LYS A 21 -12.58 24.75 -2.14
CA LYS A 21 -13.34 23.58 -1.68
C LYS A 21 -13.57 22.54 -2.78
N SER A 22 -13.74 22.97 -4.03
CA SER A 22 -13.85 22.07 -5.18
C SER A 22 -12.50 21.39 -5.47
N ASN A 23 -11.43 22.17 -5.54
CA ASN A 23 -10.07 21.66 -5.78
C ASN A 23 -9.62 20.70 -4.67
N MET A 24 -9.97 20.99 -3.42
CA MET A 24 -9.70 20.14 -2.27
C MET A 24 -10.37 18.76 -2.40
N ARG A 25 -11.63 18.70 -2.87
CA ARG A 25 -12.31 17.41 -3.12
C ARG A 25 -11.58 16.57 -4.16
N PHE A 26 -11.20 17.16 -5.28
CA PHE A 26 -10.41 16.46 -6.30
C PHE A 26 -9.03 16.04 -5.80
N PHE A 27 -8.43 16.82 -4.90
CA PHE A 27 -7.15 16.47 -4.30
C PHE A 27 -7.29 15.28 -3.34
N VAL A 28 -8.28 15.29 -2.46
CA VAL A 28 -8.57 14.19 -1.52
C VAL A 28 -8.94 12.91 -2.26
N ASP A 29 -9.75 12.99 -3.32
CA ASP A 29 -10.11 11.84 -4.15
C ASP A 29 -8.87 11.20 -4.81
N ARG A 30 -7.98 12.02 -5.37
CA ARG A 30 -6.71 11.55 -5.94
C ARG A 30 -5.73 11.03 -4.89
N ALA A 31 -5.66 11.65 -3.72
CA ALA A 31 -4.78 11.22 -2.63
C ALA A 31 -5.25 9.92 -1.97
N ASN A 32 -6.57 9.66 -1.94
CA ASN A 32 -7.12 8.39 -1.48
C ASN A 32 -6.85 7.23 -2.44
N LYS A 33 -6.52 7.51 -3.71
CA LYS A 33 -6.12 6.47 -4.64
C LYS A 33 -4.77 5.91 -4.20
N PRO A 34 -4.69 4.64 -3.75
CA PRO A 34 -3.43 4.09 -3.30
C PRO A 34 -2.47 4.05 -4.50
N LEU A 35 -1.26 4.56 -4.31
CA LEU A 35 -0.13 4.35 -5.21
C LEU A 35 0.26 2.86 -5.13
N SER A 36 -0.59 1.98 -5.64
CA SER A 36 -0.33 0.55 -5.72
C SER A 36 0.51 0.30 -6.96
N ILE A 37 1.82 0.25 -6.77
CA ILE A 37 2.74 -0.25 -7.79
C ILE A 37 2.40 -1.73 -7.97
N THR A 38 1.85 -2.08 -9.14
CA THR A 38 1.43 -3.45 -9.42
C THR A 38 2.53 -4.10 -10.25
N GLY A 39 3.17 -5.15 -9.73
CA GLY A 39 4.17 -5.93 -10.45
C GLY A 39 3.49 -6.73 -11.55
N GLY A 40 3.80 -6.44 -12.81
CA GLY A 40 3.27 -7.16 -13.98
C GLY A 40 1.74 -7.23 -14.08
N LYS A 41 0.99 -6.33 -13.41
CA LYS A 41 -0.47 -6.42 -13.19
C LYS A 41 -0.97 -7.63 -12.40
N MET A 42 -0.08 -8.50 -11.90
CA MET A 42 -0.47 -9.76 -11.23
C MET A 42 -0.54 -9.62 -9.71
N PHE A 43 0.33 -8.81 -9.11
CA PHE A 43 0.38 -8.65 -7.66
C PHE A 43 0.69 -7.20 -7.27
N LYS A 44 0.02 -6.73 -6.22
CA LYS A 44 0.36 -5.44 -5.59
C LYS A 44 1.72 -5.60 -4.92
N LEU A 45 2.69 -4.78 -5.29
CA LEU A 45 3.99 -4.74 -4.62
C LEU A 45 3.78 -4.09 -3.24
N SER A 46 3.49 -4.92 -2.25
CA SER A 46 3.44 -4.55 -0.84
C SER A 46 4.49 -5.34 -0.07
N LEU A 47 4.95 -4.76 1.04
CA LEU A 47 5.87 -5.44 1.97
C LEU A 47 5.29 -6.76 2.48
N ASP A 48 3.96 -6.81 2.65
CA ASP A 48 3.19 -7.98 3.02
C ASP A 48 3.33 -9.11 1.99
N THR A 49 3.14 -8.79 0.70
CA THR A 49 3.28 -9.77 -0.39
C THR A 49 4.73 -10.28 -0.49
N PHE A 50 5.71 -9.39 -0.32
CA PHE A 50 7.13 -9.79 -0.30
C PHE A 50 7.45 -10.74 0.87
N THR A 51 6.94 -10.42 2.06
CA THR A 51 7.13 -11.23 3.27
C THR A 51 6.48 -12.60 3.11
N SER A 52 5.27 -12.63 2.53
CA SER A 52 4.56 -13.87 2.22
C SER A 52 5.37 -14.78 1.29
N ILE A 53 5.95 -14.23 0.21
CA ILE A 53 6.79 -14.98 -0.74
C ILE A 53 8.03 -15.57 -0.04
N ILE A 54 8.74 -14.77 0.75
CA ILE A 54 9.93 -15.21 1.48
C ILE A 54 9.57 -16.30 2.50
N ASN A 55 8.48 -16.15 3.24
CA ASN A 55 8.01 -17.16 4.20
C ASN A 55 7.70 -18.49 3.50
N SER A 56 7.00 -18.46 2.37
CA SER A 56 6.73 -19.67 1.59
C SER A 56 8.03 -20.32 1.10
N ALA A 57 8.96 -19.55 0.54
CA ALA A 57 10.26 -20.06 0.10
C ALA A 57 11.03 -20.71 1.24
N TYR A 58 11.01 -20.11 2.44
CA TYR A 58 11.65 -20.65 3.63
C TYR A 58 10.98 -21.95 4.14
N SER A 59 9.64 -22.02 4.10
CA SER A 59 8.91 -23.25 4.41
C SER A 59 9.29 -24.38 3.47
N PHE A 60 9.33 -24.12 2.15
CA PHE A 60 9.79 -25.11 1.17
C PHE A 60 11.23 -25.56 1.42
N PHE A 61 12.13 -24.61 1.69
CA PHE A 61 13.52 -24.91 2.02
C PHE A 61 13.65 -25.78 3.27
N THR A 62 12.90 -25.46 4.32
CA THR A 62 12.90 -26.22 5.58
C THR A 62 12.38 -27.65 5.38
N LEU A 63 11.29 -27.81 4.61
CA LEU A 63 10.77 -29.13 4.25
C LEU A 63 11.82 -29.95 3.49
N LEU A 64 12.46 -29.36 2.48
CA LEU A 64 13.52 -30.03 1.73
C LEU A 64 14.69 -30.43 2.63
N GLN A 65 15.14 -29.55 3.54
CA GLN A 65 16.17 -29.90 4.51
C GLN A 65 15.76 -31.05 5.42
N HIS A 66 14.52 -31.07 5.89
CA HIS A 66 14.02 -32.15 6.74
C HIS A 66 14.06 -33.49 5.99
N PHE A 67 13.60 -33.55 4.74
CA PHE A 67 13.70 -34.74 3.90
C PHE A 67 15.14 -35.16 3.59
N GLN A 68 16.08 -34.23 3.50
CA GLN A 68 17.50 -34.55 3.34
C GLN A 68 18.14 -35.09 4.62
N LYS A 69 17.64 -34.69 5.79
CA LYS A 69 18.16 -35.09 7.10
C LYS A 69 17.60 -36.44 7.58
N GLU A 70 16.46 -36.86 7.06
CA GLU A 70 15.87 -38.20 7.31
C GLU A 70 16.37 -39.30 6.36
N LYS A 71 17.26 -38.96 5.41
CA LYS A 71 18.07 -39.94 4.67
C LYS A 71 19.40 -40.17 5.36
#